data_AF-A0A7V9N412-F1
#
_entry.id   AF-A0A7V9N412-F1
#
_cell.length_a   1.000
_cell.length_b   1.000
_cell.length_c   1.000
_cell.angle_alpha   90.00
_cell.angle_beta   90.00
_cell.angle_gamma   90.00
#
_symmetry.space_group_name_H-M   'P 1'
#
loop_
_entity.id
_entity.type
_entity.pdbx_description
1 polymer ?
#
loop_
_entity_poly.entity_id
_entity_poly.type
_entity_poly.pdbx_seq_one_letter_code
_entity_poly.pdbx_strand_id
1 'polypeptide(L)'
;MAARLVATVRAWDARHVTLMGDSLRGLQLFVARAVWCSLAALAGVLFVAAVVARYGALATPSPPIRAELAYLGLSPRAYALAYLLPAAVFALVCLIVAAMIVRRKPTDAMALFVSVFLLLLGALYGPNAAALEESYPNAFLPIMLGYALLIVSQVLMLFLFPDGRIVPYWMCVPVLVWIGVLLLVMVQPGKPLAAGPDLLGALMLVSGLGAGVTAQVYRYLRVSNAVQRQQTKWVVCGVAVAALGFLLLVLPRAFVPTLSQPGRAALLYDMASESAAVLASLCIPASIGVAILRHRLWDIDVIIN
;
A
#
# COMPACT_ATOMS: atom_id res chain seq x y z
N MET A 1 32.71 14.50 -29.35
CA MET A 1 32.90 14.30 -27.89
C MET A 1 31.57 14.23 -27.14
N ALA A 2 30.66 15.19 -27.31
CA ALA A 2 29.32 15.19 -26.70
C ALA A 2 28.47 13.93 -27.00
N ALA A 3 28.44 13.45 -28.25
CA ALA A 3 27.69 12.25 -28.62
C ALA A 3 28.20 10.96 -27.93
N ARG A 4 29.51 10.85 -27.69
CA ARG A 4 30.10 9.72 -26.94
C ARG A 4 29.77 9.80 -25.45
N LEU A 5 29.81 11.00 -24.86
CA LEU A 5 29.39 11.24 -23.47
C LEU A 5 27.90 10.94 -23.24
N VAL A 6 27.03 11.34 -24.17
CA VAL A 6 25.59 11.01 -24.10
C VAL A 6 25.36 9.51 -24.25
N ALA A 7 26.11 8.83 -25.13
CA ALA A 7 26.02 7.38 -25.29
C ALA A 7 26.52 6.62 -24.06
N THR A 8 27.62 7.06 -23.43
CA THR A 8 28.14 6.43 -22.21
C THR A 8 27.23 6.67 -21.00
N VAL A 9 26.65 7.86 -20.86
CA VAL A 9 25.64 8.14 -19.82
C VAL A 9 24.39 7.30 -20.03
N ARG A 10 23.89 7.17 -21.27
CA ARG A 10 22.76 6.27 -21.58
C ARG A 10 23.07 4.81 -21.31
N ALA A 11 24.27 4.34 -21.64
CA ALA A 11 24.69 2.97 -21.37
C ALA A 11 24.93 2.72 -19.86
N TRP A 12 25.30 3.76 -19.11
CA TRP A 12 25.40 3.74 -17.67
C TRP A 12 24.01 3.65 -17.04
N ASP A 13 23.08 4.54 -17.40
CA ASP A 13 21.72 4.54 -16.86
C ASP A 13 20.90 3.29 -17.22
N ALA A 14 21.19 2.63 -18.35
CA ALA A 14 20.52 1.39 -18.77
C ALA A 14 20.90 0.17 -17.93
N ARG A 15 21.93 0.25 -17.07
CA ARG A 15 22.26 -0.82 -16.12
C ARG A 15 21.17 -0.90 -15.05
N HIS A 16 20.91 -2.12 -14.59
CA HIS A 16 19.92 -2.43 -13.56
C HIS A 16 20.59 -3.21 -12.43
N VAL A 17 20.10 -3.04 -11.20
CA VAL A 17 20.39 -3.99 -10.11
C VAL A 17 19.23 -4.96 -10.01
N THR A 18 19.54 -6.24 -10.12
CA THR A 18 18.59 -7.33 -9.86
C THR A 18 18.60 -7.61 -8.36
N LEU A 19 17.66 -6.99 -7.63
CA LEU A 19 17.44 -7.31 -6.21
C LEU A 19 16.63 -8.61 -6.05
N MET A 20 15.86 -8.97 -7.08
CA MET A 20 14.97 -10.12 -7.13
C MET A 20 15.28 -10.92 -8.41
N GLY A 21 15.77 -12.16 -8.28
CA GLY A 21 16.07 -13.01 -9.43
C GLY A 21 14.81 -13.45 -10.19
N ASP A 22 14.95 -13.74 -11.48
CA ASP A 22 13.81 -14.06 -12.38
C ASP A 22 13.02 -15.32 -11.94
N SER A 23 13.67 -16.24 -11.22
CA SER A 23 13.01 -17.37 -10.55
C SER A 23 13.81 -17.83 -9.34
N LEU A 24 13.18 -17.90 -8.16
CA LEU A 24 13.80 -18.46 -6.95
C LEU A 24 13.82 -19.99 -7.02
N ARG A 25 14.93 -20.62 -6.59
CA ARG A 25 15.12 -22.09 -6.63
C ARG A 25 15.71 -22.61 -5.32
N GLY A 26 15.47 -23.89 -5.02
CA GLY A 26 16.05 -24.60 -3.87
C GLY A 26 15.84 -23.90 -2.53
N LEU A 27 16.92 -23.67 -1.80
CA LEU A 27 16.90 -23.02 -0.48
C LEU A 27 16.33 -21.59 -0.52
N GLN A 28 16.65 -20.82 -1.57
CA GLN A 28 16.15 -19.43 -1.69
C GLN A 28 14.62 -19.40 -1.77
N LEU A 29 14.03 -20.34 -2.50
CA LEU A 29 12.57 -20.47 -2.60
C LEU A 29 11.95 -20.90 -1.28
N PHE A 30 12.58 -21.85 -0.57
CA PHE A 30 12.10 -22.29 0.74
C PHE A 30 12.10 -21.14 1.75
N VAL A 31 13.20 -20.39 1.85
CA VAL A 31 13.31 -19.22 2.73
C VAL A 31 12.30 -18.16 2.36
N ALA A 32 12.17 -17.83 1.07
CA ALA A 32 11.20 -16.83 0.61
C ALA A 32 9.75 -17.22 0.95
N ARG A 33 9.39 -18.50 0.84
CA ARG A 33 8.07 -19.00 1.22
C ARG A 33 7.85 -18.99 2.74
N ALA A 34 8.86 -19.37 3.52
CA ALA A 34 8.79 -19.28 4.97
C ALA A 34 8.57 -17.84 5.44
N VAL A 35 9.35 -16.89 4.89
CA VAL A 35 9.18 -15.45 5.14
C VAL A 35 7.79 -14.97 4.70
N TRP A 36 7.35 -15.36 3.50
CA TRP A 36 6.02 -15.01 3.00
C TRP A 36 4.90 -15.53 3.93
N CYS A 37 4.96 -16.80 4.36
CA CYS A 37 3.98 -17.39 5.27
C CYS A 37 3.95 -16.66 6.62
N SER A 38 5.12 -16.32 7.17
CA SER A 38 5.22 -15.56 8.43
C SER A 38 4.62 -14.17 8.31
N LEU A 39 4.90 -13.46 7.20
CA LEU A 39 4.35 -12.13 6.94
C LEU A 39 2.84 -12.17 6.67
N ALA A 40 2.35 -13.20 5.97
CA ALA A 40 0.94 -13.41 5.74
C ALA A 40 0.18 -13.72 7.05
N ALA A 41 0.76 -14.55 7.92
CA ALA A 41 0.23 -14.83 9.24
C ALA A 41 0.20 -13.57 10.11
N LEU A 42 1.29 -12.79 10.12
CA LEU A 42 1.34 -11.51 10.83
C LEU A 42 0.27 -10.54 10.32
N ALA A 43 0.14 -10.37 9.00
CA ALA A 43 -0.89 -9.51 8.42
C ALA A 43 -2.31 -9.98 8.79
N GLY A 44 -2.56 -11.29 8.80
CA GLY A 44 -3.84 -11.86 9.23
C GLY A 44 -4.16 -11.58 10.70
N VAL A 45 -3.19 -11.79 11.60
CA VAL A 45 -3.34 -11.50 13.03
C VAL A 45 -3.59 -10.01 13.26
N LEU A 46 -2.80 -9.13 12.62
CA LEU A 46 -2.96 -7.69 12.72
C LEU A 46 -4.31 -7.23 12.18
N PHE A 47 -4.79 -7.80 11.07
CA PHE A 47 -6.10 -7.48 10.52
C PHE A 47 -7.23 -7.85 11.48
N VAL A 48 -7.23 -9.08 12.02
CA VAL A 48 -8.26 -9.52 12.96
C VAL A 48 -8.24 -8.66 14.23
N ALA A 49 -7.05 -8.40 14.78
CA ALA A 49 -6.90 -7.52 15.94
C ALA A 49 -7.38 -6.09 15.63
N ALA A 50 -7.10 -5.56 14.44
CA ALA A 50 -7.57 -4.24 14.03
C ALA A 50 -9.10 -4.18 13.92
N VAL A 51 -9.74 -5.21 13.36
CA VAL A 51 -11.21 -5.27 13.28
C VAL A 51 -11.83 -5.28 14.68
N VAL A 52 -11.28 -6.05 15.62
CA VAL A 52 -11.74 -6.10 17.01
C VAL A 52 -11.56 -4.74 17.70
N ALA A 53 -10.37 -4.15 17.60
CA ALA A 53 -10.06 -2.83 18.14
C ALA A 53 -11.01 -1.75 17.60
N ARG A 54 -11.16 -1.70 16.27
CA ARG A 54 -12.04 -0.73 15.61
C ARG A 54 -13.50 -0.92 15.96
N TYR A 55 -13.98 -2.17 16.02
CA TYR A 55 -15.35 -2.44 16.44
C TYR A 55 -15.59 -1.96 17.87
N GLY A 56 -14.66 -2.24 18.79
CA GLY A 56 -14.72 -1.75 20.17
C GLY A 56 -14.84 -0.22 20.24
N ALA A 57 -13.94 0.49 19.57
CA ALA A 57 -13.93 1.95 19.55
C ALA A 57 -15.21 2.55 18.93
N LEU A 58 -15.69 2.00 17.81
CA LEU A 58 -16.84 2.53 17.08
C LEU A 58 -18.19 2.13 17.70
N ALA A 59 -18.28 0.96 18.34
CA ALA A 59 -19.52 0.50 18.98
C ALA A 59 -19.82 1.21 20.30
N THR A 60 -18.80 1.82 20.94
CA THR A 60 -18.95 2.67 22.13
C THR A 60 -18.47 4.10 21.86
N PRO A 61 -19.15 4.85 20.98
CA PRO A 61 -18.71 6.19 20.62
C PRO A 61 -18.84 7.16 21.80
N SER A 62 -18.09 8.26 21.71
CA SER A 62 -18.11 9.35 22.69
C SER A 62 -19.52 9.93 22.86
N PRO A 63 -19.85 10.54 24.02
CA PRO A 63 -21.18 11.11 24.25
C PRO A 63 -21.68 12.07 23.16
N PRO A 64 -20.84 12.97 22.58
CA PRO A 64 -21.27 13.84 21.49
C PRO A 64 -21.67 13.07 20.23
N ILE A 65 -20.86 12.10 19.80
CA ILE A 65 -21.18 11.26 18.62
C ILE A 65 -22.45 10.44 18.89
N ARG A 66 -22.58 9.89 20.09
CA ARG A 66 -23.76 9.11 20.48
C ARG A 66 -25.04 9.93 20.43
N ALA A 67 -25.01 11.19 20.84
CA ALA A 67 -26.16 12.09 20.78
C ALA A 67 -26.58 12.37 19.32
N GLU A 68 -25.62 12.61 18.43
CA GLU A 68 -25.90 12.82 17.01
C GLU A 68 -26.42 11.54 16.33
N LEU A 69 -25.87 10.37 16.66
CA LEU A 69 -26.37 9.09 16.17
C LEU A 69 -27.81 8.83 16.61
N ALA A 70 -28.13 9.12 17.88
CA ALA A 70 -29.49 8.99 18.40
C ALA A 70 -30.47 9.93 17.69
N TYR A 71 -30.06 11.17 17.42
CA TYR A 71 -30.86 12.12 16.64
C TYR A 71 -31.12 11.61 15.22
N LEU A 72 -30.13 10.99 14.58
CA LEU A 72 -30.23 10.39 13.24
C LEU A 72 -31.00 9.06 13.23
N GLY A 73 -31.41 8.53 14.39
CA GLY A 73 -32.00 7.19 14.48
C GLY A 73 -31.03 6.05 14.18
N LEU A 74 -29.73 6.32 14.20
CA LEU A 74 -28.67 5.33 13.94
C LEU A 74 -28.20 4.68 15.24
N SER A 75 -28.12 3.35 15.25
CA SER A 75 -27.49 2.64 16.36
C SER A 75 -25.96 2.72 16.28
N PRO A 76 -25.23 2.70 17.42
CA PRO A 76 -23.77 2.60 17.42
C PRO A 76 -23.23 1.38 16.66
N ARG A 77 -24.01 0.29 16.62
CA ARG A 77 -23.67 -0.90 15.83
C ARG A 77 -23.72 -0.64 14.33
N ALA A 78 -24.78 0.02 13.85
CA ALA A 78 -24.90 0.40 12.45
C ALA A 78 -23.77 1.37 12.04
N TYR A 79 -23.44 2.32 12.92
CA TYR A 79 -22.29 3.21 12.77
C TYR A 79 -20.97 2.42 12.62
N ALA A 80 -20.68 1.49 13.53
CA ALA A 80 -19.47 0.66 13.45
C ALA A 80 -19.40 -0.17 12.15
N LEU A 81 -20.51 -0.81 11.76
CA LEU A 81 -20.57 -1.60 10.53
C LEU A 81 -20.39 -0.77 9.27
N ALA A 82 -20.83 0.49 9.25
CA ALA A 82 -20.63 1.39 8.11
C ALA A 82 -19.15 1.60 7.77
N TYR A 83 -18.27 1.67 8.77
CA TYR A 83 -16.82 1.76 8.56
C TYR A 83 -16.15 0.41 8.31
N LEU A 84 -16.59 -0.63 9.03
CA LEU A 84 -15.94 -1.94 9.00
C LEU A 84 -16.23 -2.73 7.73
N LEU A 85 -17.43 -2.65 7.17
CA LEU A 85 -17.79 -3.42 5.97
C LEU A 85 -16.95 -3.02 4.74
N PRO A 86 -16.79 -1.73 4.38
CA PRO A 86 -15.89 -1.32 3.30
C PRO A 86 -14.45 -1.78 3.53
N ALA A 87 -13.94 -1.66 4.76
CA ALA A 87 -12.59 -2.08 5.13
C ALA A 87 -12.41 -3.61 5.00
N ALA A 88 -13.41 -4.38 5.42
CA ALA A 88 -13.41 -5.84 5.28
C ALA A 88 -13.45 -6.28 3.80
N VAL A 89 -14.27 -5.62 2.97
CA VAL A 89 -14.31 -5.86 1.52
C VAL A 89 -12.96 -5.54 0.88
N PHE A 90 -12.36 -4.40 1.24
CA PHE A 90 -11.03 -4.01 0.76
C PHE A 90 -9.96 -5.04 1.14
N ALA A 91 -9.89 -5.43 2.41
CA ALA A 91 -8.95 -6.44 2.88
C ALA A 91 -9.17 -7.80 2.20
N LEU A 92 -10.42 -8.21 2.00
CA LEU A 92 -10.77 -9.45 1.31
C LEU A 92 -10.32 -9.43 -0.16
N VAL A 93 -10.53 -8.33 -0.89
CA VAL A 93 -10.07 -8.19 -2.27
C VAL A 93 -8.53 -8.23 -2.33
N CYS A 94 -7.85 -7.54 -1.42
CA CYS A 94 -6.39 -7.61 -1.30
C CYS A 94 -5.92 -9.05 -1.06
N LEU A 95 -6.55 -9.78 -0.13
CA LEU A 95 -6.26 -11.18 0.17
C LEU A 95 -6.46 -12.10 -1.05
N ILE A 96 -7.59 -11.96 -1.74
CA ILE A 96 -7.92 -12.76 -2.93
C ILE A 96 -6.88 -12.53 -4.02
N VAL A 97 -6.59 -11.26 -4.35
CA VAL A 97 -5.62 -10.92 -5.39
C VAL A 97 -4.21 -11.40 -5.01
N ALA A 98 -3.80 -11.20 -3.76
CA ALA A 98 -2.52 -11.70 -3.25
C ALA A 98 -2.39 -13.23 -3.40
N ALA A 99 -3.42 -13.97 -2.98
CA ALA A 99 -3.46 -15.43 -3.11
C ALA A 99 -3.43 -15.88 -4.57
N MET A 100 -4.18 -15.23 -5.46
CA MET A 100 -4.19 -15.53 -6.90
C MET A 100 -2.80 -15.32 -7.53
N ILE A 101 -2.11 -14.24 -7.17
CA ILE A 101 -0.75 -13.92 -7.67
C ILE A 101 0.24 -15.03 -7.26
N VAL A 102 0.28 -15.41 -5.98
CA VAL A 102 1.23 -16.44 -5.50
C VAL A 102 0.90 -17.80 -6.08
N ARG A 103 -0.37 -18.16 -6.19
CA ARG A 103 -0.78 -19.44 -6.80
C ARG A 103 -0.36 -19.54 -8.27
N ARG A 104 -0.40 -18.43 -9.00
CA ARG A 104 -0.01 -18.39 -10.42
C ARG A 104 1.50 -18.31 -10.61
N LYS A 105 2.22 -17.66 -9.69
CA LYS A 105 3.66 -17.42 -9.79
C LYS A 105 4.40 -17.67 -8.46
N PRO A 106 4.43 -18.92 -7.98
CA PRO A 106 4.95 -19.23 -6.64
C PRO A 106 6.47 -19.17 -6.52
N THR A 107 7.20 -18.91 -7.61
CA THR A 107 8.67 -18.82 -7.68
C THR A 107 9.17 -17.44 -8.10
N ASP A 108 8.26 -16.53 -8.47
CA ASP A 108 8.58 -15.18 -8.93
C ASP A 108 8.67 -14.25 -7.70
N ALA A 109 9.87 -13.70 -7.48
CA ALA A 109 10.14 -12.88 -6.31
C ALA A 109 9.32 -11.57 -6.30
N MET A 110 9.08 -10.98 -7.47
CA MET A 110 8.23 -9.80 -7.59
C MET A 110 6.77 -10.15 -7.25
N ALA A 111 6.27 -11.31 -7.69
CA ALA A 111 4.93 -11.80 -7.35
C ALA A 111 4.76 -12.01 -5.84
N LEU A 112 5.75 -12.62 -5.17
CA LEU A 112 5.75 -12.78 -3.71
C LEU A 112 5.77 -11.43 -2.99
N PHE A 113 6.60 -10.49 -3.45
CA PHE A 113 6.66 -9.13 -2.90
C PHE A 113 5.32 -8.40 -3.03
N VAL A 114 4.72 -8.39 -4.23
CA VAL A 114 3.41 -7.76 -4.48
C VAL A 114 2.33 -8.39 -3.60
N SER A 115 2.37 -9.72 -3.44
CA SER A 115 1.42 -10.41 -2.56
C SER A 115 1.54 -9.96 -1.11
N VAL A 116 2.76 -9.88 -0.56
CA VAL A 116 2.97 -9.37 0.81
C VAL A 116 2.52 -7.92 0.93
N PHE A 117 2.86 -7.07 -0.03
CA PHE A 117 2.40 -5.68 -0.07
C PHE A 117 0.87 -5.60 0.00
N LEU A 118 0.14 -6.38 -0.80
CA LEU A 118 -1.32 -6.39 -0.80
C LEU A 118 -1.89 -6.89 0.54
N LEU A 119 -1.29 -7.92 1.14
CA LEU A 119 -1.71 -8.42 2.47
C LEU A 119 -1.54 -7.35 3.55
N LEU A 120 -0.40 -6.67 3.57
CA LEU A 120 -0.14 -5.57 4.50
C LEU A 120 -1.05 -4.38 4.23
N LEU A 121 -1.31 -4.05 2.96
CA LEU A 121 -2.19 -2.96 2.57
C LEU A 121 -3.62 -3.20 3.07
N GLY A 122 -4.14 -4.42 2.92
CA GLY A 122 -5.45 -4.80 3.45
C GLY A 122 -5.51 -4.85 4.98
N ALA A 123 -4.44 -5.29 5.63
CA ALA A 123 -4.39 -5.42 7.08
C ALA A 123 -4.22 -4.08 7.81
N LEU A 124 -3.33 -3.23 7.31
CA LEU A 124 -2.78 -2.06 8.00
C LEU A 124 -3.09 -0.73 7.30
N TYR A 125 -4.17 -0.68 6.51
CA TYR A 125 -4.71 0.59 6.00
C TYR A 125 -4.94 1.58 7.16
N GLY A 126 -4.70 2.88 6.95
CA GLY A 126 -4.48 3.88 8.02
C GLY A 126 -5.31 3.75 9.30
N PRO A 127 -6.67 3.73 9.24
CA PRO A 127 -7.52 3.58 10.42
C PRO A 127 -7.32 2.28 11.21
N ASN A 128 -6.91 1.18 10.57
CA ASN A 128 -6.59 -0.07 11.23
C ASN A 128 -5.30 0.03 12.06
N ALA A 129 -4.26 0.67 11.51
CA ALA A 129 -3.00 0.86 12.21
C ALA A 129 -3.18 1.75 13.46
N ALA A 130 -3.95 2.82 13.34
CA ALA A 130 -4.27 3.71 14.47
C ALA A 130 -5.02 2.98 15.59
N ALA A 131 -6.05 2.19 15.25
CA ALA A 131 -6.83 1.46 16.25
C ALA A 131 -6.02 0.37 16.96
N LEU A 132 -5.09 -0.29 16.26
CA LEU A 132 -4.19 -1.28 16.85
C LEU A 132 -3.28 -0.65 17.90
N GLU A 133 -2.69 0.51 17.60
CA GLU A 133 -1.81 1.23 18.51
C GLU A 133 -2.53 1.66 19.78
N GLU A 134 -3.74 2.20 19.66
CA GLU A 134 -4.55 2.65 20.80
C GLU A 134 -5.01 1.47 21.68
N SER A 135 -5.41 0.35 21.06
CA SER A 135 -5.98 -0.79 21.78
C SER A 135 -4.93 -1.75 22.35
N TYR A 136 -3.73 -1.80 21.75
CA TYR A 136 -2.70 -2.79 22.09
C TYR A 136 -1.31 -2.14 22.27
N PRO A 137 -1.12 -1.25 23.26
CA PRO A 137 0.17 -0.57 23.48
C PRO A 137 1.34 -1.53 23.73
N ASN A 138 1.08 -2.68 24.37
CA ASN A 138 2.09 -3.71 24.61
C ASN A 138 2.55 -4.43 23.33
N ALA A 139 1.77 -4.35 22.24
CA ALA A 139 2.09 -4.92 20.94
C ALA A 139 2.67 -3.87 19.96
N PHE A 140 3.18 -2.74 20.49
CA PHE A 140 3.71 -1.65 19.67
C PHE A 140 4.73 -2.12 18.62
N LEU A 141 5.71 -2.94 19.01
CA LEU A 141 6.79 -3.37 18.12
C LEU A 141 6.28 -4.10 16.86
N PRO A 142 5.47 -5.18 16.94
CA PRO A 142 4.95 -5.84 15.74
C PRO A 142 4.01 -4.95 14.91
N ILE A 143 3.24 -4.05 15.54
CA ILE A 143 2.39 -3.08 14.82
C ILE A 143 3.26 -2.10 14.03
N MET A 144 4.26 -1.50 14.67
CA MET A 144 5.20 -0.56 14.08
C MET A 144 5.98 -1.21 12.93
N LEU A 145 6.48 -2.43 13.12
CA LEU A 145 7.20 -3.17 12.07
C LEU A 145 6.30 -3.50 10.88
N GLY A 146 5.06 -3.94 11.13
CA GLY A 146 4.09 -4.20 10.06
C GLY A 146 3.77 -2.94 9.26
N TYR A 147 3.53 -1.81 9.96
CA TYR A 147 3.21 -0.54 9.33
C TYR A 147 4.41 0.04 8.57
N ALA A 148 5.61 -0.03 9.14
CA ALA A 148 6.84 0.37 8.44
C ALA A 148 7.05 -0.47 7.17
N LEU A 149 6.82 -1.78 7.24
CA LEU A 149 6.92 -2.67 6.08
C LEU A 149 5.88 -2.33 5.01
N LEU A 150 4.67 -1.93 5.38
CA LEU A 150 3.66 -1.41 4.44
C LEU A 150 4.17 -0.15 3.73
N ILE A 151 4.64 0.86 4.46
CA ILE A 151 5.10 2.13 3.87
C ILE A 151 6.33 1.91 2.97
N VAL A 152 7.29 1.11 3.42
CA VAL A 152 8.47 0.76 2.63
C VAL A 152 8.10 -0.01 1.37
N SER A 153 7.22 -1.02 1.47
CA SER A 153 6.78 -1.80 0.31
C SER A 153 5.96 -0.97 -0.68
N GLN A 154 5.17 0.00 -0.22
CA GLN A 154 4.45 0.94 -1.08
C GLN A 154 5.41 1.76 -1.96
N VAL A 155 6.46 2.33 -1.37
CA VAL A 155 7.47 3.08 -2.12
C VAL A 155 8.31 2.15 -3.01
N LEU A 156 8.75 1.01 -2.48
CA LEU A 156 9.50 0.03 -3.26
C LEU A 156 8.72 -0.53 -4.45
N MET A 157 7.39 -0.61 -4.40
CA MET A 157 6.57 -0.97 -5.56
C MET A 157 6.85 -0.04 -6.75
N LEU A 158 7.00 1.26 -6.51
CA LEU A 158 7.33 2.23 -7.57
C LEU A 158 8.76 2.04 -8.10
N PHE A 159 9.69 1.53 -7.30
CA PHE A 159 11.05 1.27 -7.78
C PHE A 159 11.21 -0.10 -8.43
N LEU A 160 10.45 -1.12 -8.02
CA LEU A 160 10.63 -2.50 -8.43
C LEU A 160 9.66 -2.93 -9.54
N PHE A 161 8.45 -2.38 -9.60
CA PHE A 161 7.45 -2.82 -10.57
C PHE A 161 7.83 -2.44 -12.01
N PRO A 162 7.61 -3.32 -13.01
CA PRO A 162 6.93 -4.64 -12.93
C PRO A 162 7.83 -5.87 -12.73
N ASP A 163 9.16 -5.73 -12.80
CA ASP A 163 10.09 -6.85 -12.99
C ASP A 163 11.07 -7.09 -11.83
N GLY A 164 10.91 -6.38 -10.71
CA GLY A 164 11.72 -6.55 -9.51
C GLY A 164 13.10 -5.88 -9.56
N ARG A 165 13.36 -5.03 -10.57
CA ARG A 165 14.67 -4.43 -10.82
C ARG A 165 14.63 -2.92 -10.59
N ILE A 166 15.63 -2.38 -9.90
CA ILE A 166 15.76 -0.91 -9.75
C ILE A 166 16.48 -0.34 -10.97
N VAL A 167 15.85 0.65 -11.62
CA VAL A 167 16.31 1.27 -12.86
C VAL A 167 16.05 2.79 -12.83
N PRO A 168 17.08 3.62 -13.04
CA PRO A 168 18.49 3.26 -13.19
C PRO A 168 19.10 2.69 -11.90
N TYR A 169 20.12 1.84 -12.04
CA TYR A 169 20.74 1.09 -10.93
C TYR A 169 21.30 1.94 -9.79
N TRP A 170 21.75 3.16 -10.07
CA TRP A 170 22.32 4.03 -9.04
C TRP A 170 21.27 4.48 -8.01
N MET A 171 19.97 4.38 -8.34
CA MET A 171 18.89 4.68 -7.40
C MET A 171 18.80 3.68 -6.24
N CYS A 172 19.49 2.54 -6.31
CA CYS A 172 19.58 1.62 -5.17
C CYS A 172 20.11 2.31 -3.92
N VAL A 173 21.15 3.14 -4.03
CA VAL A 173 21.75 3.79 -2.86
C VAL A 173 20.80 4.82 -2.24
N PRO A 174 20.23 5.79 -2.98
CA PRO A 174 19.21 6.69 -2.46
C PRO A 174 18.01 5.97 -1.83
N VAL A 175 17.52 4.89 -2.45
CA VAL A 175 16.40 4.10 -1.92
C VAL A 175 16.76 3.45 -0.58
N LEU A 176 17.95 2.84 -0.46
CA LEU A 176 18.40 2.25 0.80
C LEU A 176 18.60 3.28 1.89
N VAL A 177 19.18 4.44 1.55
CA VAL A 177 19.33 5.57 2.50
C VAL A 177 17.95 6.06 2.94
N TRP A 178 17.02 6.23 2.02
CA TRP A 178 15.65 6.65 2.33
C TRP A 178 14.95 5.67 3.27
N ILE A 179 15.07 4.35 3.04
CA ILE A 179 14.54 3.31 3.92
C ILE A 179 15.17 3.42 5.32
N GLY A 180 16.50 3.55 5.40
CA GLY A 180 17.21 3.66 6.68
C GLY A 180 16.74 4.87 7.49
N VAL A 181 16.65 6.04 6.84
CA VAL A 181 16.18 7.27 7.51
C VAL A 181 14.71 7.15 7.90
N LEU A 182 13.85 6.52 7.07
CA LEU A 182 12.44 6.34 7.39
C LEU A 182 12.27 5.48 8.65
N LEU A 183 13.01 4.38 8.73
CA LEU A 183 12.99 3.50 9.90
C LEU A 183 13.48 4.22 11.16
N LEU A 184 14.54 5.04 11.05
CA LEU A 184 15.01 5.85 12.18
C LEU A 184 13.96 6.87 12.65
N VAL A 185 13.20 7.46 11.72
CA VAL A 185 12.10 8.38 12.05
C VAL A 185 10.92 7.65 12.71
N MET A 186 10.60 6.44 12.25
CA MET A 186 9.48 5.63 12.75
C MET A 186 9.72 5.02 14.15
N VAL A 187 10.98 4.78 14.53
CA VAL A 187 11.35 4.15 15.81
C VAL A 187 11.44 5.18 16.97
N GLN A 188 11.07 6.44 16.73
CA GLN A 188 11.16 7.48 17.77
C GLN A 188 10.20 7.21 18.95
N PRO A 189 10.72 7.05 20.18
CA PRO A 189 9.89 6.76 21.34
C PRO A 189 8.83 7.85 21.58
N GLY A 190 7.59 7.45 21.84
CA GLY A 190 6.51 8.36 22.24
C GLY A 190 5.80 9.10 21.10
N LYS A 191 6.08 8.80 19.82
CA LYS A 191 5.31 9.30 18.69
C LYS A 191 4.22 8.29 18.29
N PRO A 192 2.92 8.64 18.41
CA PRO A 192 1.86 7.78 17.95
C PRO A 192 1.89 7.62 16.42
N LEU A 193 1.79 6.40 15.92
CA LEU A 193 1.52 6.11 14.50
C LEU A 193 0.24 6.82 14.02
N ALA A 194 -0.76 6.92 14.89
CA ALA A 194 -2.03 7.59 14.63
C ALA A 194 -1.92 9.12 14.47
N ALA A 195 -0.84 9.76 14.95
CA ALA A 195 -0.65 11.21 14.85
C ALA A 195 -0.39 11.69 13.41
N GLY A 196 -0.21 10.75 12.47
CA GLY A 196 0.20 11.04 11.11
C GLY A 196 1.67 11.41 11.02
N PRO A 197 2.21 11.55 9.80
CA PRO A 197 3.59 11.96 9.64
C PRO A 197 3.77 13.41 10.10
N ASP A 198 4.78 13.66 10.93
CA ASP A 198 5.27 15.02 11.15
C ASP A 198 5.85 15.61 9.85
N LEU A 199 6.25 16.88 9.86
CA LEU A 199 6.77 17.53 8.66
C LEU A 199 7.90 16.72 8.01
N LEU A 200 8.81 16.16 8.82
CA LEU A 200 9.90 15.33 8.31
C LEU A 200 9.38 14.04 7.67
N GLY A 201 8.53 13.29 8.37
CA GLY A 201 7.90 12.07 7.84
C GLY A 201 7.10 12.32 6.57
N ALA A 202 6.43 13.48 6.47
CA ALA A 202 5.63 13.86 5.31
C ALA A 202 6.54 14.18 4.12
N LEU A 203 7.61 14.96 4.35
CA LEU A 203 8.64 15.24 3.35
C LEU A 203 9.33 13.95 2.90
N MET A 204 9.60 13.02 3.81
CA MET A 204 10.15 11.70 3.48
C MET A 204 9.20 10.90 2.60
N LEU A 205 7.93 10.79 2.97
CA LEU A 205 6.94 10.06 2.17
C LEU A 205 6.80 10.69 0.77
N VAL A 206 6.64 12.01 0.69
CA VAL A 206 6.49 12.74 -0.57
C VAL A 206 7.72 12.62 -1.45
N SER A 207 8.93 12.72 -0.88
CA SER A 207 10.19 12.55 -1.63
C SER A 207 10.36 11.11 -2.14
N GLY A 208 10.02 10.10 -1.33
CA GLY A 208 10.03 8.70 -1.74
C GLY A 208 9.06 8.41 -2.87
N LEU A 209 7.81 8.89 -2.76
CA LEU A 209 6.79 8.77 -3.80
C LEU A 209 7.18 9.53 -5.07
N GLY A 210 7.63 10.77 -4.95
CA GLY A 210 8.05 11.61 -6.08
C GLY A 210 9.25 11.02 -6.85
N ALA A 211 10.25 10.52 -6.12
CA ALA A 211 11.37 9.79 -6.71
C ALA A 211 10.90 8.50 -7.39
N GLY A 212 10.00 7.73 -6.76
CA GLY A 212 9.43 6.51 -7.34
C GLY A 212 8.61 6.76 -8.61
N VAL A 213 7.79 7.82 -8.65
CA VAL A 213 7.06 8.24 -9.86
C VAL A 213 8.03 8.64 -10.96
N THR A 214 9.07 9.40 -10.62
CA THR A 214 10.11 9.80 -11.58
C THR A 214 10.84 8.58 -12.16
N ALA A 215 11.15 7.60 -11.31
CA ALA A 215 11.73 6.32 -11.72
C ALA A 215 10.80 5.54 -12.68
N GLN A 216 9.50 5.48 -12.38
CA GLN A 216 8.51 4.84 -13.26
C GLN A 216 8.39 5.54 -14.61
N VAL A 217 8.38 6.88 -14.64
CA VAL A 217 8.35 7.66 -15.89
C VAL A 217 9.61 7.40 -16.70
N TYR A 218 10.79 7.45 -16.07
CA TYR A 218 12.06 7.13 -16.74
C TYR A 218 12.03 5.73 -17.34
N ARG A 219 11.65 4.72 -16.55
CA ARG A 219 11.58 3.32 -16.97
C ARG A 219 10.60 3.15 -18.13
N TYR A 220 9.40 3.71 -18.04
CA TYR A 220 8.39 3.64 -19.08
C TYR A 220 8.90 4.19 -20.42
N LEU A 221 9.56 5.34 -20.40
CA LEU A 221 10.05 6.03 -21.60
C LEU A 221 11.29 5.37 -22.21
N ARG A 222 12.20 4.83 -21.38
CA ARG A 222 13.55 4.44 -21.84
C ARG A 222 13.85 2.94 -21.82
N VAL A 223 13.18 2.17 -20.96
CA VAL A 223 13.60 0.78 -20.65
C VAL A 223 12.48 -0.23 -20.86
N SER A 224 11.24 0.09 -20.51
CA SER A 224 10.14 -0.87 -20.52
C SER A 224 9.79 -1.40 -21.91
N ASN A 225 9.62 -2.72 -22.01
CA ASN A 225 9.04 -3.37 -23.19
C ASN A 225 7.51 -3.19 -23.27
N ALA A 226 6.88 -3.65 -24.35
CA ALA A 226 5.45 -3.47 -24.60
C ALA A 226 4.56 -4.03 -23.47
N VAL A 227 4.88 -5.22 -22.96
CA VAL A 227 4.13 -5.87 -21.88
C VAL A 227 4.28 -5.07 -20.59
N GLN A 228 5.51 -4.73 -20.20
CA GLN A 228 5.80 -3.95 -18.99
C GLN A 228 5.09 -2.60 -19.00
N ARG A 229 5.08 -1.90 -20.14
CA ARG A 229 4.34 -0.64 -20.29
C ARG A 229 2.85 -0.81 -20.04
N GLN A 230 2.27 -1.90 -20.54
CA GLN A 230 0.85 -2.17 -20.33
C GLN A 230 0.55 -2.52 -18.87
N GLN A 231 1.43 -3.25 -18.19
CA GLN A 231 1.32 -3.52 -16.75
C GLN A 231 1.37 -2.23 -15.94
N THR A 232 2.35 -1.35 -16.22
CA THR A 232 2.49 -0.06 -15.55
C THR A 232 1.26 0.82 -15.78
N LYS A 233 0.69 0.85 -16.99
CA LYS A 233 -0.54 1.61 -17.26
C LYS A 233 -1.72 1.19 -16.38
N TRP A 234 -1.94 -0.11 -16.21
CA TRP A 234 -3.01 -0.62 -15.34
C TRP A 234 -2.80 -0.15 -13.91
N VAL A 235 -1.61 -0.37 -13.34
CA VAL A 235 -1.30 0.04 -11.96
C VAL A 235 -1.40 1.55 -11.77
N VAL A 236 -0.83 2.35 -12.69
CA VAL A 236 -0.91 3.82 -12.64
C VAL A 236 -2.36 4.30 -12.71
N CYS A 237 -3.19 3.69 -13.56
CA CYS A 237 -4.61 4.01 -13.63
C CYS A 237 -5.33 3.72 -12.30
N GLY A 238 -5.11 2.53 -11.73
CA GLY A 238 -5.73 2.17 -10.45
C GLY A 238 -5.30 3.05 -9.28
N VAL A 239 -4.00 3.38 -9.20
CA VAL A 239 -3.45 4.30 -8.20
C VAL A 239 -3.97 5.72 -8.41
N ALA A 240 -4.06 6.21 -9.66
CA ALA A 240 -4.58 7.53 -9.96
C ALA A 240 -6.06 7.68 -9.57
N VAL A 241 -6.88 6.65 -9.84
CA VAL A 241 -8.29 6.63 -9.42
C VAL A 241 -8.41 6.62 -7.90
N ALA A 242 -7.61 5.81 -7.20
CA ALA A 242 -7.60 5.78 -5.74
C ALA A 242 -7.16 7.12 -5.13
N ALA A 243 -6.09 7.71 -5.66
CA ALA A 243 -5.58 9.01 -5.21
C ALA A 243 -6.57 10.15 -5.48
N LEU A 244 -7.18 10.18 -6.67
CA LEU A 244 -8.21 11.16 -7.00
C LEU A 244 -9.43 11.00 -6.10
N GLY A 245 -9.89 9.77 -5.88
CA GLY A 245 -10.99 9.48 -4.95
C GLY A 245 -10.68 9.99 -3.54
N PHE A 246 -9.49 9.67 -3.02
CA PHE A 246 -9.05 10.16 -1.73
C PHE A 246 -9.02 11.71 -1.67
N LEU A 247 -8.43 12.36 -2.68
CA LEU A 247 -8.37 13.83 -2.73
C LEU A 247 -9.76 14.45 -2.78
N LEU A 248 -10.66 13.96 -3.64
CA LEU A 248 -12.03 14.48 -3.75
C LEU A 248 -12.84 14.29 -2.46
N LEU A 249 -12.53 13.26 -1.66
CA LEU A 249 -13.26 12.92 -0.44
C LEU A 249 -12.63 13.53 0.83
N VAL A 250 -11.36 13.91 0.82
CA VAL A 250 -10.68 14.48 2.00
C VAL A 250 -10.50 15.99 1.89
N LEU A 251 -10.19 16.49 0.69
CA LEU A 251 -9.89 17.90 0.44
C LEU A 251 -11.04 18.86 0.83
N PRO A 252 -12.34 18.55 0.62
CA PRO A 252 -13.43 19.47 0.97
C PRO A 252 -13.43 19.89 2.45
N ARG A 253 -12.94 19.03 3.36
CA ARG A 253 -12.84 19.35 4.79
C ARG A 253 -11.96 20.57 5.06
N ALA A 254 -10.92 20.78 4.25
CA ALA A 254 -10.01 21.92 4.38
C ALA A 254 -10.66 23.27 3.98
N PHE A 255 -11.74 23.25 3.19
CA PHE A 255 -12.36 24.44 2.63
C PHE A 255 -13.78 24.69 3.16
N VAL A 256 -14.42 23.70 3.78
CA VAL A 256 -15.79 23.79 4.29
C VAL A 256 -15.78 23.68 5.82
N PRO A 257 -15.92 24.81 6.56
CA PRO A 257 -15.81 24.82 8.03
C PRO A 257 -16.79 23.86 8.73
N THR A 258 -18.00 23.71 8.19
CA THR A 258 -19.04 22.82 8.73
C THR A 258 -18.65 21.34 8.73
N LEU A 259 -17.69 20.94 7.87
CA LEU A 259 -17.14 19.58 7.83
C LEU A 259 -15.93 19.41 8.76
N SER A 260 -15.32 20.51 9.19
CA SER A 260 -14.16 20.51 10.08
C SER A 260 -14.53 20.58 11.56
N GLN A 261 -15.66 21.20 11.90
CA GLN A 261 -16.12 21.33 13.27
C GLN A 261 -16.95 20.12 13.70
N PRO A 262 -16.80 19.62 14.95
CA PRO A 262 -17.60 18.52 15.46
C PRO A 262 -19.10 18.83 15.36
N GLY A 263 -19.84 17.94 14.70
CA GLY A 263 -21.27 18.08 14.51
C GLY A 263 -21.81 17.06 13.51
N ARG A 264 -23.12 17.08 13.30
CA ARG A 264 -23.83 16.11 12.44
C ARG A 264 -23.31 16.03 11.01
N ALA A 265 -23.07 17.19 10.39
CA ALA A 265 -22.60 17.26 9.01
C ALA A 265 -21.21 16.62 8.89
N ALA A 266 -20.29 16.94 9.80
CA ALA A 266 -18.97 16.33 9.88
C ALA A 266 -19.06 14.82 10.14
N LEU A 267 -19.95 14.35 11.04
CA LEU A 267 -20.15 12.93 11.30
C LEU A 267 -20.59 12.16 10.05
N LEU A 268 -21.64 12.63 9.37
CA LEU A 268 -22.14 12.00 8.15
C LEU A 268 -21.10 12.03 7.02
N TYR A 269 -20.38 13.14 6.91
CA TYR A 269 -19.31 13.31 5.95
C TYR A 269 -18.15 12.35 6.22
N ASP A 270 -17.71 12.20 7.47
CA ASP A 270 -16.61 11.30 7.86
C ASP A 270 -16.99 9.83 7.61
N MET A 271 -18.23 9.44 7.90
CA MET A 271 -18.75 8.12 7.55
C MET A 271 -18.72 7.85 6.04
N ALA A 272 -19.23 8.80 5.25
CA ALA A 272 -19.34 8.64 3.81
C ALA A 272 -17.97 8.72 3.12
N SER A 273 -17.15 9.69 3.49
CA SER A 273 -15.84 9.95 2.87
C SER A 273 -14.84 8.85 3.16
N GLU A 274 -14.76 8.33 4.39
CA GLU A 274 -13.86 7.22 4.70
C GLU A 274 -14.28 5.96 3.94
N SER A 275 -15.57 5.62 3.99
CA SER A 275 -16.12 4.45 3.28
C SER A 275 -15.86 4.54 1.78
N ALA A 276 -16.15 5.69 1.18
CA ALA A 276 -15.94 5.91 -0.25
C ALA A 276 -14.44 5.92 -0.62
N ALA A 277 -13.55 6.44 0.23
CA ALA A 277 -12.11 6.44 -0.02
C ALA A 277 -11.51 5.03 0.04
N VAL A 278 -11.97 4.21 1.00
CA VAL A 278 -11.61 2.78 1.08
C VAL A 278 -12.09 2.03 -0.14
N LEU A 279 -13.33 2.26 -0.59
CA LEU A 279 -13.86 1.63 -1.79
C LEU A 279 -13.14 2.10 -3.06
N ALA A 280 -12.80 3.38 -3.19
CA ALA A 280 -11.98 3.88 -4.29
C ALA A 280 -10.59 3.23 -4.30
N SER A 281 -10.04 2.91 -3.12
CA SER A 281 -8.76 2.22 -2.98
C SER A 281 -8.77 0.79 -3.52
N LEU A 282 -9.93 0.15 -3.70
CA LEU A 282 -10.07 -1.16 -4.37
C LEU A 282 -9.47 -1.17 -5.78
N CYS A 283 -9.40 -0.02 -6.44
CA CYS A 283 -8.76 0.10 -7.74
C CYS A 283 -7.28 -0.29 -7.71
N ILE A 284 -6.60 -0.18 -6.56
CA ILE A 284 -5.20 -0.58 -6.39
C ILE A 284 -5.02 -2.11 -6.52
N PRO A 285 -5.60 -2.97 -5.65
CA PRO A 285 -5.47 -4.41 -5.79
C PRO A 285 -6.08 -4.92 -7.10
N ALA A 286 -7.22 -4.37 -7.54
CA ALA A 286 -7.84 -4.80 -8.79
C ALA A 286 -6.94 -4.54 -10.01
N SER A 287 -6.34 -3.35 -10.11
CA SER A 287 -5.45 -3.01 -11.22
C SER A 287 -4.15 -3.81 -11.21
N ILE A 288 -3.57 -4.07 -10.02
CA ILE A 288 -2.40 -4.94 -9.86
C ILE A 288 -2.73 -6.37 -10.30
N GLY A 289 -3.89 -6.89 -9.86
CA GLY A 289 -4.39 -8.19 -10.28
C GLY A 289 -4.52 -8.28 -11.80
N VAL A 290 -5.15 -7.29 -12.44
CA VAL A 290 -5.24 -7.21 -13.90
C VAL A 290 -3.85 -7.12 -14.55
N ALA A 291 -2.96 -6.29 -14.03
CA ALA A 291 -1.61 -6.10 -14.58
C ALA A 291 -0.78 -7.40 -14.56
N ILE A 292 -0.87 -8.18 -13.48
CA ILE A 292 -0.06 -9.38 -13.29
C ILE A 292 -0.72 -10.61 -13.93
N LEU A 293 -2.05 -10.75 -13.79
CA LEU A 293 -2.76 -11.96 -14.21
C LEU A 293 -3.23 -11.91 -15.67
N ARG A 294 -3.66 -10.75 -16.20
CA ARG A 294 -4.23 -10.65 -17.56
C ARG A 294 -3.19 -10.82 -18.65
N HIS A 295 -2.01 -10.23 -18.49
CA HIS A 295 -1.00 -10.16 -19.56
C HIS A 295 -0.16 -11.43 -19.72
N ARG A 296 -0.37 -12.44 -18.88
CA ARG A 296 0.27 -13.76 -19.00
C ARG A 296 -0.69 -14.95 -18.94
N LEU A 297 -2.00 -14.70 -18.92
CA LEU A 297 -2.98 -15.76 -19.24
C LEU A 297 -2.78 -16.31 -20.67
N TRP A 298 -2.11 -15.54 -21.55
CA TRP A 298 -1.69 -15.94 -22.90
C TRP A 298 -0.27 -16.55 -23.00
N ASP A 299 0.53 -16.54 -21.91
CA ASP A 299 1.84 -17.26 -21.87
C ASP A 299 1.66 -18.77 -21.63
N ILE A 300 0.41 -19.26 -21.55
CA ILE A 300 0.09 -20.69 -21.40
C ILE A 300 0.37 -21.47 -22.70
N ASP A 301 0.52 -20.79 -23.84
CA ASP A 301 0.78 -21.43 -25.13
C ASP A 301 2.24 -21.85 -25.37
N VAL A 302 3.16 -21.67 -24.40
CA VAL A 302 4.59 -22.07 -24.56
C VAL A 302 4.94 -23.38 -23.81
N ILE A 303 3.97 -24.03 -23.15
CA ILE A 303 4.17 -25.37 -22.53
C ILE A 303 3.53 -26.49 -23.38
N ILE A 304 3.03 -26.17 -24.57
CA ILE A 304 2.61 -27.14 -25.58
C ILE A 304 3.41 -26.91 -26.86
N ASN A 305 4.72 -27.15 -26.82
CA ASN A 305 5.50 -27.60 -27.98
C ASN A 305 6.83 -28.23 -27.53
#